data_AF-A0A7C0V2Z9-F1
#
_entry.id   AF-A0A7C0V2Z9-F1
#
_cell.length_a   1.000
_cell.length_b   1.000
_cell.length_c   1.000
_cell.angle_alpha   90.00
_cell.angle_beta   90.00
_cell.angle_gamma   90.00
#
_symmetry.space_group_name_H-M   'P 1'
#
loop_
_entity.id
_entity.type
_entity.pdbx_description
1 polymer ?
#
loop_
_entity_poly.entity_id
_entity_poly.type
_entity_poly.pdbx_seq_one_letter_code
_entity_poly.pdbx_strand_id
1 'polypeptide(L)'
;MRKRYRTPTPESYPSEIRVILGGREFVYEKAMSLRYGENPHQPAALYRPRDGSAIVGGLELLKTGKGGLSETNVEDVDNALNILKYFEEPACAVMKHLNPSGVAAARPGD
;
A
#
# COMPACT_ATOMS: atom_id res chain seq x y z
N MET A 1 -16.21 2.83 16.73
CA MET A 1 -15.85 2.25 15.40
C MET A 1 -16.38 0.83 15.32
N ARG A 2 -17.07 0.42 14.24
CA ARG A 2 -17.72 -0.90 14.15
C ARG A 2 -16.70 -2.05 14.15
N LYS A 3 -17.01 -3.17 14.84
CA LYS A 3 -16.13 -4.36 15.00
C LYS A 3 -15.54 -4.85 13.68
N ARG A 4 -16.34 -4.87 12.60
CA ARG A 4 -15.95 -5.29 11.25
C ARG A 4 -14.70 -4.61 10.68
N TYR A 5 -14.40 -3.36 11.06
CA TYR A 5 -13.21 -2.66 10.55
C TYR A 5 -11.91 -3.01 11.29
N ARG A 6 -11.98 -3.87 12.31
CA ARG A 6 -10.83 -4.35 13.10
C ARG A 6 -10.55 -5.84 12.89
N THR A 7 -11.41 -6.53 12.14
CA THR A 7 -11.33 -7.96 11.92
C THR A 7 -10.79 -8.19 10.50
N PRO A 8 -9.71 -8.97 10.34
CA PRO A 8 -9.25 -9.38 9.03
C PRO A 8 -10.30 -10.24 8.30
N THR A 9 -10.48 -10.00 7.01
CA THR A 9 -11.28 -10.82 6.10
C THR A 9 -10.40 -11.93 5.55
N PRO A 10 -10.74 -13.21 5.80
CA PRO A 10 -9.93 -14.33 5.33
C PRO A 10 -9.76 -14.32 3.80
N GLU A 11 -8.56 -14.64 3.33
CA GLU A 11 -8.22 -14.77 1.92
C GLU A 11 -7.42 -16.05 1.68
N SER A 12 -7.53 -16.62 0.48
CA SER A 12 -6.82 -17.84 0.06
C SER A 12 -6.09 -17.64 -1.27
N TYR A 13 -5.63 -16.42 -1.54
CA TYR A 13 -4.92 -16.09 -2.77
C TYR A 13 -3.55 -16.80 -2.81
N PRO A 14 -3.01 -17.11 -4.00
CA PRO A 14 -1.76 -17.86 -4.11
C PRO A 14 -0.55 -17.06 -3.60
N SER A 15 0.57 -17.71 -3.30
CA SER A 15 1.81 -17.01 -2.96
C SER A 15 2.47 -16.32 -4.16
N GLU A 16 2.08 -16.71 -5.38
CA GLU A 16 2.62 -16.22 -6.64
C GLU A 16 1.50 -16.00 -7.66
N ILE A 17 1.59 -14.91 -8.42
CA ILE A 17 0.72 -14.61 -9.56
C ILE A 17 1.60 -14.43 -10.79
N ARG A 18 1.19 -15.04 -11.91
CA ARG A 18 1.82 -14.88 -13.21
C ARG A 18 0.86 -14.16 -14.14
N VAL A 19 1.33 -13.07 -14.75
CA VAL A 19 0.57 -12.29 -15.71
C VAL A 19 1.33 -12.27 -17.02
N ILE A 20 0.67 -12.67 -18.11
CA ILE A 20 1.27 -12.64 -19.45
C ILE A 20 0.67 -11.45 -20.22
N LEU A 21 1.50 -10.49 -20.58
CA LEU A 21 1.09 -9.30 -21.36
C LEU A 21 2.03 -9.12 -22.54
N GLY A 22 1.46 -9.11 -23.76
CA GLY A 22 2.24 -8.92 -24.99
C GLY A 22 3.34 -9.96 -25.22
N GLY A 23 3.12 -11.22 -24.80
CA GLY A 23 4.10 -12.31 -24.89
C GLY A 23 5.21 -12.27 -23.85
N ARG A 24 5.18 -11.30 -22.92
CA ARG A 24 6.11 -11.22 -21.78
C ARG A 24 5.42 -11.72 -20.52
N GLU A 25 6.14 -12.52 -19.73
CA GLU A 25 5.69 -12.99 -18.43
C GLU A 25 6.15 -12.02 -17.33
N PHE A 26 5.22 -11.68 -16.43
CA PHE A 26 5.46 -10.91 -15.23
C PHE A 26 5.09 -11.77 -14.02
N VAL A 27 6.05 -12.00 -13.14
CA VAL A 27 5.86 -12.79 -11.93
C VAL A 27 5.75 -11.86 -10.73
N TYR A 28 4.73 -12.06 -9.92
CA TYR A 28 4.49 -11.33 -8.68
C TYR A 28 4.45 -12.30 -7.51
N GLU A 29 5.04 -11.91 -6.40
CA GLU A 29 4.98 -12.65 -5.14
C GLU A 29 4.10 -11.92 -4.12
N LYS A 30 3.39 -12.68 -3.29
CA LYS A 30 2.57 -12.11 -2.22
C LYS A 30 3.48 -11.52 -1.15
N ALA A 31 3.42 -10.20 -0.98
CA ALA A 31 4.17 -9.49 0.06
C ALA A 31 3.48 -9.64 1.42
N MET A 32 2.15 -9.47 1.48
CA MET A 32 1.37 -9.68 2.70
C MET A 32 -0.13 -9.80 2.41
N SER A 33 -0.85 -10.51 3.28
CA SER A 33 -2.32 -10.44 3.35
C SER A 33 -2.74 -9.11 3.99
N LEU A 34 -3.79 -8.48 3.45
CA LEU A 34 -4.35 -7.25 4.01
C LEU A 34 -5.53 -7.58 4.91
N ARG A 35 -5.84 -6.67 5.83
CA ARG A 35 -6.97 -6.80 6.75
C ARG A 35 -8.29 -6.90 5.99
N TYR A 36 -8.47 -6.10 4.96
CA TYR A 36 -9.58 -6.19 3.99
C TYR A 36 -9.24 -5.26 2.82
N GLY A 37 -10.02 -5.36 1.75
CA GLY A 37 -9.95 -4.48 0.58
C GLY A 37 -10.41 -3.05 0.89
N GLU A 38 -11.13 -2.42 -0.04
CA GLU A 38 -11.77 -1.13 0.21
C GLU A 38 -12.82 -1.24 1.33
N ASN A 39 -13.57 -2.34 1.35
CA ASN A 39 -14.63 -2.59 2.31
C ASN A 39 -14.38 -3.86 3.16
N PRO A 40 -14.85 -3.91 4.42
CA PRO A 40 -14.60 -5.04 5.34
C PRO A 40 -15.08 -6.43 4.91
N HIS A 41 -15.85 -6.55 3.83
CA HIS A 41 -16.31 -7.84 3.32
C HIS A 41 -15.48 -8.33 2.12
N GLN A 42 -14.56 -7.51 1.63
CA GLN A 42 -13.70 -7.81 0.48
C GLN A 42 -12.35 -8.33 1.00
N PRO A 43 -11.93 -9.55 0.63
CA PRO A 43 -10.58 -10.04 0.91
C PRO A 43 -9.54 -9.38 0.00
N ALA A 44 -8.34 -9.09 0.52
CA ALA A 44 -7.27 -8.44 -0.24
C ALA A 44 -5.88 -8.90 0.19
N ALA A 45 -4.91 -8.82 -0.72
CA ALA A 45 -3.49 -9.07 -0.46
C ALA A 45 -2.63 -8.15 -1.34
N LEU A 46 -1.49 -7.72 -0.81
CA LEU A 46 -0.49 -6.94 -1.54
C LEU A 46 0.49 -7.90 -2.22
N TYR A 47 0.66 -7.74 -3.53
CA TYR A 47 1.67 -8.44 -4.31
C TYR A 47 2.72 -7.45 -4.80
N ARG A 48 3.96 -7.92 -4.95
CA ARG A 48 5.07 -7.15 -5.52
C ARG A 48 5.70 -7.92 -6.67
N PRO A 49 6.22 -7.24 -7.69
CA PRO A 49 6.93 -7.91 -8.77
C PRO A 49 8.14 -8.65 -8.18
N ARG A 50 8.38 -9.88 -8.65
CA ARG A 50 9.58 -10.66 -8.29
C ARG A 50 10.84 -9.97 -8.81
N ASP A 51 10.76 -9.43 -10.01
CA ASP A 51 11.86 -8.74 -10.68
C ASP A 51 11.57 -7.23 -10.72
N GLY A 52 12.54 -6.42 -10.30
CA GLY A 52 12.41 -4.96 -10.25
C GLY A 52 12.19 -4.41 -8.84
N SER A 53 11.81 -3.13 -8.73
CA SER A 53 11.57 -2.47 -7.44
C SER A 53 10.09 -2.15 -7.24
N ALA A 54 9.61 -2.34 -6.01
CA ALA A 54 8.32 -1.85 -5.56
C ALA A 54 8.49 -1.28 -4.16
N ILE A 55 8.47 0.06 -4.06
CA ILE A 55 8.74 0.76 -2.80
C ILE A 55 7.75 0.31 -1.72
N VAL A 56 6.46 0.37 -2.02
CA VAL A 56 5.37 -0.05 -1.11
C VAL A 56 5.37 -1.57 -0.88
N GLY A 57 5.77 -2.37 -1.88
CA GLY A 57 5.92 -3.82 -1.74
C GLY A 57 7.06 -4.24 -0.80
N GLY A 58 8.00 -3.35 -0.50
CA GLY A 58 9.12 -3.58 0.40
C GLY A 58 8.93 -3.04 1.82
N LEU A 59 7.72 -2.58 2.18
CA LEU A 59 7.45 -1.98 3.49
C LEU A 59 7.71 -2.95 4.64
N GLU A 60 8.47 -2.51 5.63
CA GLU A 60 8.58 -3.16 6.92
C GLU A 60 7.53 -2.60 7.89
N LEU A 61 6.64 -3.45 8.39
CA LEU A 61 5.63 -3.07 9.38
C LEU A 61 6.21 -3.13 10.79
N LEU A 62 6.66 -1.98 11.31
CA LEU A 62 7.21 -1.88 12.67
C LEU A 62 6.17 -2.14 13.76
N LYS A 63 4.90 -1.77 13.51
CA LYS A 63 3.78 -1.99 14.43
C LYS A 63 2.51 -2.24 13.64
N THR A 64 1.76 -3.26 14.05
CA THR A 64 0.43 -3.53 13.49
C THR A 64 -0.63 -2.91 14.38
N GLY A 65 -1.44 -2.01 13.80
CA GLY A 65 -2.55 -1.36 14.49
C GLY A 65 -3.75 -2.30 14.65
N LYS A 66 -4.88 -1.95 14.01
CA LYS A 66 -6.16 -2.67 14.13
C LYS A 66 -6.17 -4.02 13.38
N GLY A 67 -5.16 -4.87 13.57
CA GLY A 67 -5.03 -6.18 12.90
C GLY A 67 -4.45 -6.13 11.48
N GLY A 68 -3.50 -5.22 11.22
CA GLY A 68 -2.83 -5.08 9.91
C GLY A 68 -3.27 -3.86 9.09
N LEU A 69 -2.77 -3.72 7.87
CA LEU A 69 -3.13 -2.67 6.90
C LEU A 69 -4.38 -3.08 6.11
N SER A 70 -5.28 -2.14 5.78
CA SER A 70 -6.27 -2.34 4.70
C SER A 70 -5.71 -1.89 3.36
N GLU A 71 -6.36 -2.28 2.26
CA GLU A 71 -6.04 -1.80 0.90
C GLU A 71 -5.89 -0.28 0.85
N THR A 72 -6.88 0.45 1.33
CA THR A 72 -6.82 1.92 1.39
C THR A 72 -5.66 2.48 2.22
N ASN A 73 -5.15 1.74 3.22
CA ASN A 73 -3.96 2.19 3.95
C ASN A 73 -2.70 2.07 3.09
N VAL A 74 -2.61 1.02 2.27
CA VAL A 74 -1.49 0.80 1.35
C VAL A 74 -1.55 1.83 0.22
N GLU A 75 -2.73 2.07 -0.35
CA GLU A 75 -2.94 3.05 -1.42
C GLU A 75 -2.71 4.50 -0.95
N ASP A 76 -3.13 4.85 0.27
CA ASP A 76 -2.81 6.15 0.87
C ASP A 76 -1.27 6.34 0.96
N VAL A 77 -0.50 5.30 1.33
CA VAL A 77 0.97 5.38 1.38
C VAL A 77 1.57 5.51 -0.02
N ASP A 78 1.11 4.72 -0.99
CA ASP A 78 1.61 4.80 -2.38
C ASP A 78 1.35 6.18 -3.00
N ASN A 79 0.14 6.71 -2.83
CA ASN A 79 -0.21 8.04 -3.32
C ASN A 79 0.58 9.14 -2.62
N ALA A 80 0.84 9.02 -1.31
CA ALA A 80 1.71 9.95 -0.60
C ALA A 80 3.12 9.96 -1.21
N LEU A 81 3.72 8.78 -1.46
CA LEU A 81 5.04 8.67 -2.08
C LEU A 81 5.07 9.24 -3.51
N ASN A 82 4.00 9.04 -4.28
CA ASN A 82 3.86 9.61 -5.61
C ASN A 82 3.76 11.14 -5.62
N ILE A 83 3.37 11.77 -4.52
CA ILE A 83 3.43 13.22 -4.32
C ILE A 83 4.85 13.62 -3.87
N LEU A 84 5.37 12.95 -2.84
CA LEU A 84 6.62 13.30 -2.18
C LEU A 84 7.83 13.20 -3.10
N LYS A 85 7.80 12.32 -4.11
CA LYS A 85 8.91 12.15 -5.08
C LYS A 85 9.26 13.40 -5.90
N TYR A 86 8.41 14.42 -5.90
CA TYR A 86 8.63 15.67 -6.63
C TYR A 86 9.30 16.77 -5.79
N PHE A 87 9.57 16.51 -4.51
CA PHE A 87 10.26 17.45 -3.62
C PHE A 87 11.68 16.95 -3.37
N GLU A 88 12.64 17.86 -3.48
CA GLU A 88 14.04 17.59 -3.12
C GLU A 88 14.29 17.89 -1.63
N GLU A 89 13.55 18.86 -1.07
CA GLU A 89 13.56 19.20 0.34
C GLU A 89 12.74 18.20 1.19
N PRO A 90 13.00 18.11 2.51
CA PRO A 90 12.15 17.35 3.40
C PRO A 90 10.67 17.74 3.26
N ALA A 91 9.84 16.77 2.87
CA ALA A 91 8.44 16.96 2.58
C ALA A 91 7.54 15.97 3.33
N CYS A 92 6.29 16.38 3.57
CA CYS A 92 5.28 15.60 4.25
C CYS A 92 3.94 15.71 3.50
N ALA A 93 3.29 14.57 3.27
CA ALA A 93 1.97 14.49 2.66
C ALA A 93 1.02 13.74 3.60
N VAL A 94 -0.17 14.28 3.82
CA VAL A 94 -1.21 13.68 4.64
C VAL A 94 -2.36 13.26 3.75
N MET A 95 -2.62 11.96 3.70
CA MET A 95 -3.65 11.36 2.85
C MET A 95 -4.90 11.03 3.65
N LYS A 96 -6.06 11.12 2.98
CA LYS A 96 -7.34 10.70 3.52
C LYS A 96 -8.25 10.26 2.38
N HIS A 97 -8.75 9.02 2.45
CA HIS A 97 -9.63 8.47 1.42
C HIS A 97 -9.00 8.56 0.03
N LEU A 98 -7.72 8.21 -0.10
CA LEU A 98 -6.95 8.25 -1.35
C LEU A 98 -6.72 9.65 -1.92
N ASN A 99 -7.06 10.70 -1.18
CA ASN A 99 -6.90 12.10 -1.59
C ASN A 99 -5.91 12.83 -0.67
N PRO A 100 -5.09 13.76 -1.20
CA PRO A 100 -4.25 14.60 -0.36
C PRO A 100 -5.13 15.58 0.42
N SER A 101 -4.98 15.55 1.75
CA SER A 101 -5.63 16.49 2.66
C SER A 101 -4.71 17.67 3.04
N GLY A 102 -3.40 17.51 2.86
CA GLY A 102 -2.40 18.56 3.02
C GLY A 102 -1.01 18.07 2.61
N VAL A 103 -0.19 19.00 2.10
CA VAL A 103 1.20 18.76 1.71
C VAL A 103 2.04 19.95 2.15
N ALA A 104 3.22 19.69 2.70
CA ALA A 104 4.19 20.72 3.08
C ALA A 104 5.61 20.26 2.75
N ALA A 105 6.50 21.21 2.46
CA ALA A 105 7.93 20.99 2.30
C ALA A 105 8.69 22.07 3.08
N ALA A 106 9.87 21.72 3.59
CA ALA A 106 10.77 22.67 4.24
C ALA A 106 11.19 23.77 3.26
N ARG A 107 11.40 24.99 3.76
CA ARG A 107 11.99 26.04 2.92
C ARG A 107 13.50 25.87 2.88
N PRO A 108 14.16 26.26 1.78
CA PRO A 108 15.61 26.32 1.76
C PRO A 108 16.15 27.18 2.92
N GLY A 109 16.93 26.56 3.82
CA GLY A 109 17.56 27.23 4.96
C GLY A 109 16.83 27.09 6.31
N ASP A 110 15.72 26.35 6.37
CA ASP A 110 15.11 25.89 7.64
C ASP A 110 15.93 24.79 8.34
#